data_AF-A0A963H8Q4-F1
#
_entry.id   AF-A0A963H8Q4-F1
#
_cell.length_a   1.000
_cell.length_b   1.000
_cell.length_c   1.000
_cell.angle_alpha   90.00
_cell.angle_beta   90.00
_cell.angle_gamma   90.00
#
_symmetry.space_group_name_H-M   'P 1'
#
loop_
_entity.id
_entity.type
_entity.pdbx_description
1 polymer ?
#
loop_
_entity_poly.entity_id
_entity_poly.type
_entity_poly.pdbx_seq_one_letter_code
_entity_poly.pdbx_strand_id
1 'polypeptide(L)'
;FKTYIVSGGGIEFMRPITEAVYGIPPEQVIGSSIKTKYEMKEGKPVLTRLPEINFIDDKTGKAIGINTFIGRRPVAAFGNSDGDREMLEWTGAGKGARLMMLVLHDDAEREYAYGPANGLPDTKFGTFSASLMAEAKQKGWVVISMKNDWQRVSSFQPETKNTAKK
;
A
#
# COMPACT_ATOMS: atom_id res chain seq x y z
N PHE A 1 5.41 -8.61 -14.27
CA PHE A 1 5.48 -7.27 -13.62
C PHE A 1 6.60 -7.28 -12.59
N LYS A 2 7.17 -6.13 -12.22
CA LYS A 2 7.99 -5.99 -11.01
C LYS A 2 7.12 -5.39 -9.92
N THR A 3 7.06 -6.02 -8.75
CA THR A 3 6.10 -5.70 -7.68
C THR A 3 6.81 -4.99 -6.55
N TYR A 4 6.41 -3.75 -6.27
CA TYR A 4 6.99 -2.95 -5.21
C TYR A 4 6.00 -2.75 -4.07
N ILE A 5 6.50 -2.64 -2.84
CA ILE A 5 5.74 -2.13 -1.70
C ILE A 5 6.05 -0.63 -1.57
N VAL A 6 5.00 0.19 -1.39
CA VAL A 6 5.08 1.64 -1.16
C VAL A 6 4.18 1.98 0.03
N SER A 7 4.76 2.28 1.17
CA SER A 7 4.06 2.25 2.45
C SER A 7 4.56 3.29 3.43
N GLY A 8 3.63 3.97 4.11
CA GLY A 8 3.96 4.89 5.21
C GLY A 8 4.65 4.21 6.39
N GLY A 9 4.61 2.87 6.47
CA GLY A 9 5.33 2.07 7.45
C GLY A 9 6.86 2.17 7.31
N GLY A 10 7.57 1.87 8.40
CA GLY A 10 9.04 1.93 8.42
C GLY A 10 9.67 0.92 7.46
N ILE A 11 10.55 1.37 6.57
CA ILE A 11 11.20 0.51 5.57
C ILE A 11 11.96 -0.67 6.21
N GLU A 12 12.71 -0.39 7.28
CA GLU A 12 13.47 -1.39 8.03
C GLU A 12 12.59 -2.26 8.94
N PHE A 13 11.32 -1.90 9.14
CA PHE A 13 10.35 -2.77 9.82
C PHE A 13 9.76 -3.81 8.85
N MET A 14 9.57 -3.44 7.58
CA MET A 14 8.99 -4.31 6.57
C MET A 14 10.01 -5.27 5.96
N ARG A 15 11.20 -4.78 5.57
CA ARG A 15 12.22 -5.56 4.84
C ARG A 15 12.56 -6.94 5.43
N PRO A 16 12.61 -7.15 6.76
CA PRO A 16 12.91 -8.47 7.32
C PRO A 16 11.89 -9.57 7.00
N ILE A 17 10.65 -9.21 6.61
CA ILE A 17 9.55 -10.17 6.43
C ILE A 17 8.96 -10.20 5.01
N THR A 18 9.11 -9.14 4.22
CA THR A 18 8.38 -9.00 2.95
C THR A 18 8.76 -10.05 1.91
N GLU A 19 10.02 -10.49 1.89
CA GLU A 19 10.46 -11.50 0.93
C GLU A 19 9.85 -12.87 1.27
N ALA A 20 9.89 -13.27 2.56
CA ALA A 20 9.34 -14.53 3.01
C ALA A 20 7.80 -14.59 2.89
N VAL A 21 7.11 -13.48 3.14
CA VAL A 21 5.63 -13.44 3.20
C VAL A 21 5.01 -13.10 1.83
N TYR A 22 5.60 -12.15 1.09
CA TYR A 22 5.03 -11.63 -0.16
C TYR A 22 5.86 -11.97 -1.40
N GLY A 23 7.05 -12.56 -1.25
CA GLY A 23 7.99 -12.74 -2.35
C GLY A 23 8.58 -11.43 -2.88
N ILE A 24 8.51 -10.34 -2.10
CA ILE A 24 9.01 -9.02 -2.49
C ILE A 24 10.34 -8.74 -1.76
N PRO A 25 11.47 -8.73 -2.49
CA PRO A 25 12.79 -8.61 -1.88
C PRO A 25 13.05 -7.17 -1.37
N PRO A 26 14.02 -6.97 -0.46
CA PRO A 26 14.22 -5.69 0.24
C PRO A 26 14.44 -4.46 -0.66
N GLU A 27 15.03 -4.63 -1.84
CA GLU A 27 15.25 -3.57 -2.83
C GLU A 27 13.98 -3.16 -3.59
N GLN A 28 12.89 -3.91 -3.45
CA GLN A 28 11.57 -3.59 -3.99
C GLN A 28 10.62 -3.05 -2.90
N VAL A 29 11.13 -2.73 -1.71
CA VAL A 29 10.38 -2.12 -0.62
C VAL A 29 10.74 -0.66 -0.48
N ILE A 30 9.74 0.21 -0.54
CA ILE A 30 9.80 1.64 -0.27
C ILE A 30 8.96 1.89 0.98
N GLY A 31 9.51 2.66 1.91
CA GLY A 31 8.76 3.11 3.07
C GLY A 31 9.41 4.27 3.79
N SER A 32 8.74 4.73 4.85
CA SER A 32 9.26 5.79 5.71
C SER A 32 10.59 5.37 6.33
N SER A 33 11.54 6.30 6.43
CA SER A 33 12.90 6.03 6.90
C SER A 33 13.44 7.14 7.78
N ILE A 34 14.41 6.76 8.61
CA ILE A 34 15.26 7.68 9.37
C ILE A 34 16.66 7.71 8.78
N LYS A 35 17.43 8.77 9.05
CA LYS A 35 18.77 8.90 8.50
C LYS A 35 19.67 7.80 9.05
N THR A 36 20.56 7.34 8.18
CA THR A 36 21.55 6.33 8.52
C THR A 36 22.94 6.92 8.32
N LYS A 37 23.82 6.67 9.28
CA LYS A 37 25.21 7.09 9.24
C LYS A 37 26.11 5.87 9.05
N TYR A 38 27.00 5.95 8.07
CA TYR A 38 28.12 5.04 7.96
C TYR A 38 29.18 5.39 9.00
N GLU A 39 29.67 4.39 9.73
CA GLU A 39 30.74 4.56 10.70
C GLU A 39 31.57 3.29 10.87
N MET A 40 32.77 3.46 11.41
CA MET A 40 33.64 2.36 11.82
C MET A 40 33.47 2.14 13.32
N LYS A 41 32.97 0.97 13.74
CA LYS A 41 32.94 0.54 15.14
C LYS A 41 33.84 -0.66 15.31
N GLU A 42 34.84 -0.56 16.19
CA GLU A 42 35.82 -1.65 16.45
C GLU A 42 36.47 -2.19 15.16
N GLY A 43 36.79 -1.29 14.22
CA GLY A 43 37.40 -1.65 12.93
C GLY A 43 36.43 -2.29 11.92
N LYS A 44 35.13 -2.39 12.21
CA LYS A 44 34.11 -2.94 11.30
C LYS A 44 33.19 -1.82 10.75
N PRO A 45 32.87 -1.84 9.44
CA PRO A 45 31.91 -0.91 8.86
C PRO A 45 30.50 -1.26 9.35
N VAL A 46 29.80 -0.26 9.87
CA VAL A 46 28.41 -0.41 10.31
C VAL A 46 27.57 0.77 9.85
N LEU A 47 26.26 0.53 9.78
CA LEU A 47 25.24 1.54 9.51
C LEU A 47 24.45 1.78 10.80
N THR A 48 24.55 3.00 11.35
CA THR A 48 23.85 3.38 12.58
C THR A 48 22.68 4.31 12.27
N ARG A 49 21.54 4.01 12.90
CA ARG A 49 20.31 4.77 12.81
C ARG A 49 20.40 6.06 13.63
N LEU A 50 20.08 7.20 13.03
CA LEU A 50 20.02 8.49 13.70
C LEU A 50 18.57 8.82 14.11
N PRO A 51 18.33 9.53 15.22
CA PRO A 51 17.00 9.96 15.63
C PRO A 51 16.51 11.16 14.78
N GLU A 52 16.59 11.05 13.46
CA GLU A 52 16.27 12.10 12.50
C GLU A 52 15.52 11.50 11.30
N ILE A 53 14.40 12.11 10.93
CA ILE A 53 13.60 11.69 9.77
C ILE A 53 14.43 11.87 8.49
N ASN A 54 14.44 10.84 7.65
CA ASN A 54 15.01 10.92 6.31
C ASN A 54 13.91 11.13 5.27
N PHE A 55 12.85 10.32 5.33
CA PHE A 55 11.77 10.36 4.34
C PHE A 55 10.48 9.81 4.95
N ILE A 56 9.34 10.42 4.60
CA ILE A 56 7.99 9.94 4.97
C ILE A 56 7.28 9.51 3.69
N ASP A 57 7.00 8.21 3.58
CA ASP A 57 6.42 7.58 2.39
C ASP A 57 4.88 7.48 2.50
N ASP A 58 4.22 8.61 2.74
CA ASP A 58 2.77 8.68 2.87
C ASP A 58 2.19 9.88 2.10
N LYS A 59 0.95 9.76 1.62
CA LYS A 59 0.27 10.77 0.77
C LYS A 59 1.11 11.14 -0.46
N THR A 60 1.41 12.43 -0.64
CA THR A 60 2.34 12.93 -1.67
C THR A 60 3.72 12.26 -1.61
N GLY A 61 4.16 11.86 -0.42
CA GLY A 61 5.39 11.11 -0.20
C GLY A 61 5.45 9.86 -1.05
N LYS A 62 4.36 9.10 -1.21
CA LYS A 62 4.34 7.88 -2.03
C LYS A 62 4.72 8.13 -3.49
N ALA A 63 4.20 9.19 -4.10
CA ALA A 63 4.56 9.56 -5.48
C ALA A 63 6.03 9.97 -5.59
N ILE A 64 6.53 10.71 -4.60
CA ILE A 64 7.95 11.14 -4.52
C ILE A 64 8.86 9.91 -4.32
N GLY A 65 8.48 8.98 -3.45
CA GLY A 65 9.21 7.76 -3.14
C GLY A 65 9.35 6.87 -4.38
N ILE A 66 8.24 6.64 -5.08
CA ILE A 66 8.24 5.94 -6.37
C ILE A 66 9.25 6.57 -7.35
N ASN A 67 9.20 7.89 -7.53
CA ASN A 67 10.13 8.57 -8.43
C ASN A 67 11.59 8.44 -7.95
N THR A 68 11.83 8.59 -6.65
CA THR A 68 13.18 8.60 -6.04
C THR A 68 13.85 7.24 -6.11
N PHE A 69 13.13 6.17 -5.74
CA PHE A 69 13.71 4.84 -5.59
C PHE A 69 13.56 3.96 -6.84
N ILE A 70 12.49 4.14 -7.63
CA ILE A 70 12.24 3.35 -8.84
C ILE A 70 12.69 4.09 -10.10
N GLY A 71 12.58 5.42 -10.11
CA GLY A 71 12.87 6.24 -11.30
C GLY A 71 11.92 5.99 -12.47
N ARG A 72 10.78 5.34 -12.22
CA ARG A 72 9.79 4.97 -13.25
C ARG A 72 8.38 5.12 -12.70
N ARG A 73 7.49 5.67 -13.53
CA ARG A 73 6.06 5.72 -13.21
C ARG A 73 5.45 4.32 -13.33
N PRO A 74 4.71 3.83 -12.32
CA PRO A 74 4.03 2.54 -12.40
C PRO A 74 2.98 2.50 -13.51
N VAL A 75 2.62 1.29 -13.91
CA VAL A 75 1.49 1.05 -14.82
C VAL A 75 0.24 0.58 -14.09
N ALA A 76 0.40 0.09 -12.85
CA ALA A 76 -0.68 -0.31 -11.96
C ALA A 76 -0.31 0.08 -10.51
N ALA A 77 -1.29 0.53 -9.73
CA ALA A 77 -1.14 0.82 -8.32
C ALA A 77 -2.40 0.44 -7.54
N PHE A 78 -2.18 0.00 -6.30
CA PHE A 78 -3.20 -0.54 -5.41
C PHE A 78 -3.02 0.12 -4.04
N GLY A 79 -4.08 0.70 -3.51
CA GLY A 79 -4.12 1.31 -2.17
C GLY A 79 -5.35 0.86 -1.41
N ASN A 80 -5.56 1.41 -0.22
CA ASN A 80 -6.77 1.17 0.58
C ASN A 80 -7.23 2.40 1.37
N SER A 81 -6.54 3.54 1.24
CA SER A 81 -6.77 4.71 2.07
C SER A 81 -6.55 6.03 1.34
N ASP A 82 -6.94 7.14 1.98
CA ASP A 82 -6.64 8.50 1.55
C ASP A 82 -5.14 8.76 1.40
N GLY A 83 -4.29 8.03 2.15
CA GLY A 83 -2.83 8.10 2.03
C GLY A 83 -2.28 7.58 0.70
N ASP A 84 -3.10 6.88 -0.09
CA ASP A 84 -2.73 6.30 -1.38
C ASP A 84 -3.14 7.17 -2.58
N ARG A 85 -3.92 8.22 -2.34
CA ARG A 85 -4.55 9.04 -3.39
C ARG A 85 -3.53 9.55 -4.40
N GLU A 86 -2.45 10.18 -3.95
CA GLU A 86 -1.43 10.76 -4.84
C GLU A 86 -0.61 9.69 -5.57
N MET A 87 -0.44 8.50 -4.98
CA MET A 87 0.18 7.36 -5.66
C MET A 87 -0.67 6.87 -6.85
N LEU A 88 -1.99 6.78 -6.64
CA LEU A 88 -2.95 6.40 -7.68
C LEU A 88 -3.04 7.47 -8.78
N GLU A 89 -3.11 8.75 -8.40
CA GLU A 89 -3.08 9.88 -9.34
C GLU A 89 -1.80 9.89 -10.18
N TRP A 90 -0.64 9.73 -9.53
CA TRP A 90 0.66 9.70 -10.22
C TRP A 90 0.74 8.56 -11.24
N THR A 91 0.28 7.38 -10.86
CA THR A 91 0.23 6.19 -11.73
C THR A 91 -0.69 6.44 -12.94
N GLY A 92 -1.90 6.94 -12.68
CA GLY A 92 -2.93 7.19 -13.69
C GLY A 92 -2.60 8.30 -14.67
N ALA A 93 -1.76 9.26 -14.30
CA ALA A 93 -1.34 10.35 -15.18
C ALA A 93 -0.43 9.90 -16.34
N GLY A 94 0.02 8.64 -16.37
CA GLY A 94 0.90 8.09 -17.40
C GLY A 94 0.18 7.84 -18.74
N LYS A 95 0.95 7.79 -19.84
CA LYS A 95 0.42 7.43 -21.17
C LYS A 95 0.12 5.92 -21.27
N GLY A 96 -0.92 5.57 -22.04
CA GLY A 96 -1.31 4.19 -22.31
C GLY A 96 -2.19 3.59 -21.21
N ALA A 97 -2.44 2.28 -21.27
CA ALA A 97 -3.26 1.59 -20.30
C ALA A 97 -2.68 1.72 -18.88
N ARG A 98 -3.52 2.07 -17.92
CA ARG A 98 -3.20 2.24 -16.49
C ARG A 98 -4.28 1.63 -15.62
N LEU A 99 -3.88 1.11 -14.47
CA LEU A 99 -4.78 0.47 -13.51
C LEU A 99 -4.60 1.11 -12.12
N MET A 100 -5.70 1.64 -11.57
CA MET A 100 -5.73 2.21 -10.23
C MET A 100 -6.81 1.47 -9.46
N MET A 101 -6.44 0.92 -8.30
CA MET A 101 -7.35 0.14 -7.48
C MET A 101 -7.30 0.56 -6.02
N LEU A 102 -8.45 0.51 -5.36
CA LEU A 102 -8.62 0.73 -3.93
C LEU A 102 -9.29 -0.49 -3.30
N VAL A 103 -8.75 -1.02 -2.21
CA VAL A 103 -9.39 -2.07 -1.41
C VAL A 103 -10.30 -1.41 -0.39
N LEU A 104 -11.58 -1.76 -0.44
CA LEU A 104 -12.58 -1.40 0.56
C LEU A 104 -12.70 -2.53 1.59
N HIS A 105 -12.35 -2.24 2.83
CA HIS A 105 -12.55 -3.11 3.97
C HIS A 105 -14.01 -3.02 4.45
N ASP A 106 -14.89 -3.82 3.87
CA ASP A 106 -16.34 -3.84 4.14
C ASP A 106 -16.86 -5.18 4.70
N ASP A 107 -15.94 -6.01 5.22
CA ASP A 107 -16.25 -7.36 5.68
C ASP A 107 -15.91 -7.56 7.15
N ALA A 108 -16.84 -7.20 8.04
CA ALA A 108 -16.70 -7.38 9.48
C ALA A 108 -16.76 -8.83 9.96
N GLU A 109 -17.16 -9.78 9.10
CA GLU A 109 -17.27 -11.20 9.47
C GLU A 109 -15.97 -11.94 9.22
N ARG A 110 -15.33 -11.68 8.08
CA ARG A 110 -14.09 -12.35 7.65
C ARG A 110 -12.85 -11.52 7.91
N GLU A 111 -13.00 -10.22 8.15
CA GLU A 111 -11.94 -9.26 8.45
C GLU A 111 -12.51 -8.10 9.29
N TYR A 112 -12.20 -6.85 8.95
CA TYR A 112 -12.71 -5.65 9.57
C TYR A 112 -13.54 -4.86 8.56
N ALA A 113 -14.53 -4.13 9.07
CA ALA A 113 -15.28 -3.15 8.29
C ALA A 113 -14.98 -1.74 8.81
N TYR A 114 -14.32 -0.92 8.00
CA TYR A 114 -13.92 0.44 8.38
C TYR A 114 -13.69 1.33 7.16
N GLY A 115 -13.63 2.63 7.42
CA GLY A 115 -13.48 3.68 6.43
C GLY A 115 -14.82 4.38 6.19
N PRO A 116 -14.95 5.69 6.40
CA PRO A 116 -16.24 6.38 6.28
C PRO A 116 -16.87 6.29 4.87
N ALA A 117 -16.12 5.82 3.88
CA ALA A 117 -16.67 5.33 2.62
C ALA A 117 -17.79 4.29 2.83
N ASN A 118 -18.87 4.41 2.05
CA ASN A 118 -20.06 3.55 2.15
C ASN A 118 -20.70 3.50 3.55
N GLY A 119 -20.44 4.51 4.40
CA GLY A 119 -21.04 4.61 5.73
C GLY A 119 -20.44 3.68 6.78
N LEU A 120 -19.25 3.12 6.55
CA LEU A 120 -18.57 2.32 7.57
C LEU A 120 -17.96 3.22 8.66
N PRO A 121 -17.60 2.67 9.83
CA PRO A 121 -16.97 3.46 10.91
C PRO A 121 -15.62 4.04 10.49
N ASP A 122 -15.32 5.27 10.93
CA ASP A 122 -14.01 5.87 10.70
C ASP A 122 -12.91 5.21 11.56
N THR A 123 -11.66 5.34 11.12
CA THR A 123 -10.46 4.80 11.76
C THR A 123 -9.41 5.89 11.89
N LYS A 124 -8.50 5.76 12.87
CA LYS A 124 -7.35 6.67 13.00
C LYS A 124 -6.23 6.40 12.00
N PHE A 125 -6.23 5.21 11.40
CA PHE A 125 -5.19 4.74 10.48
C PHE A 125 -5.84 4.08 9.26
N GLY A 126 -5.41 4.45 8.07
CA GLY A 126 -5.93 3.86 6.84
C GLY A 126 -7.36 4.31 6.48
N THR A 127 -7.77 5.52 6.87
CA THR A 127 -9.09 6.08 6.53
C THR A 127 -9.30 6.04 5.01
N PHE A 128 -10.36 5.35 4.58
CA PHE A 128 -10.90 5.46 3.22
C PHE A 128 -12.11 6.39 3.27
N SER A 129 -11.93 7.65 2.86
CA SER A 129 -12.99 8.67 2.94
C SER A 129 -14.10 8.49 1.90
N ALA A 130 -15.29 9.02 2.22
CA ALA A 130 -16.38 9.17 1.25
C ALA A 130 -15.97 10.06 0.05
N SER A 131 -15.09 11.05 0.27
CA SER A 131 -14.51 11.86 -0.80
C SER A 131 -13.63 11.04 -1.74
N LEU A 132 -12.75 10.19 -1.20
CA LEU A 132 -11.92 9.31 -2.03
C LEU A 132 -12.77 8.30 -2.80
N MET A 133 -13.84 7.78 -2.19
CA MET A 133 -14.80 6.90 -2.88
C MET A 133 -15.47 7.61 -4.06
N ALA A 134 -15.90 8.86 -3.87
CA ALA A 134 -16.47 9.67 -4.93
C ALA A 134 -15.46 9.97 -6.05
N GLU A 135 -14.21 10.29 -5.68
CA GLU A 135 -13.11 10.51 -6.63
C GLU A 135 -12.80 9.24 -7.43
N ALA A 136 -12.73 8.07 -6.78
CA ALA A 136 -12.51 6.79 -7.43
C ALA A 136 -13.59 6.53 -8.50
N LYS A 137 -14.86 6.78 -8.18
CA LYS A 137 -15.97 6.68 -9.12
C LYS A 137 -15.83 7.68 -10.29
N GLN A 138 -15.45 8.93 -10.00
CA GLN A 138 -15.28 9.97 -11.01
C GLN A 138 -14.13 9.67 -11.98
N LYS A 139 -13.01 9.16 -11.46
CA LYS A 139 -11.78 8.88 -12.22
C LYS A 139 -11.73 7.46 -12.78
N GLY A 140 -12.73 6.63 -12.54
CA GLY A 140 -12.79 5.25 -12.98
C GLY A 140 -11.75 4.34 -12.31
N TRP A 141 -11.34 4.64 -11.08
CA TRP A 141 -10.54 3.73 -10.27
C TRP A 141 -11.41 2.57 -9.79
N VAL A 142 -10.84 1.36 -9.81
CA VAL A 142 -11.58 0.16 -9.40
C VAL A 142 -11.58 0.07 -7.87
N VAL A 143 -12.76 0.01 -7.27
CA VAL A 143 -12.89 -0.26 -5.83
C VAL A 143 -13.23 -1.73 -5.66
N ILE A 144 -12.40 -2.45 -4.92
CA ILE A 144 -12.52 -3.87 -4.63
C ILE A 144 -13.23 -4.01 -3.27
N SER A 145 -14.41 -4.62 -3.24
CA SER A 145 -15.11 -4.97 -2.00
C SER A 145 -14.54 -6.27 -1.46
N MET A 146 -13.92 -6.26 -0.27
CA MET A 146 -13.47 -7.50 0.37
C MET A 146 -14.64 -8.47 0.59
N LYS A 147 -15.82 -7.94 0.93
CA LYS A 147 -17.02 -8.74 1.15
C LYS A 147 -17.51 -9.44 -0.11
N ASN A 148 -17.62 -8.71 -1.21
CA ASN A 148 -18.32 -9.21 -2.40
C ASN A 148 -17.40 -9.79 -3.47
N ASP A 149 -16.15 -9.34 -3.54
CA ASP A 149 -15.23 -9.68 -4.64
C ASP A 149 -14.22 -10.76 -4.24
N TRP A 150 -13.95 -10.93 -2.93
CA TRP A 150 -13.03 -11.96 -2.45
C TRP A 150 -13.78 -13.20 -1.97
N GLN A 151 -13.48 -14.34 -2.58
CA GLN A 151 -14.01 -15.64 -2.15
C GLN A 151 -13.45 -16.03 -0.77
N ARG A 152 -12.19 -15.67 -0.52
CA ARG A 152 -11.45 -15.97 0.72
C ARG A 152 -10.55 -14.79 1.06
N VAL A 153 -10.50 -14.40 2.34
CA VAL A 153 -9.69 -13.26 2.80
C VAL A 153 -8.34 -13.74 3.35
N SER A 154 -8.33 -14.83 4.10
CA SER A 154 -7.12 -15.34 4.76
C SER A 154 -6.82 -16.80 4.39
N SER A 155 -5.54 -17.13 4.26
CA SER A 155 -5.05 -18.50 4.03
C SER A 155 -5.32 -19.45 5.20
N PHE A 156 -5.81 -18.96 6.34
CA PHE A 156 -6.26 -19.78 7.46
C PHE A 156 -7.78 -20.03 7.47
N GLN A 157 -8.56 -19.29 6.69
CA GLN A 157 -10.00 -19.53 6.55
C GLN A 157 -10.25 -20.80 5.72
N PRO A 158 -11.26 -21.63 6.03
CA PRO A 158 -11.61 -22.74 5.17
C PRO A 158 -12.07 -22.25 3.78
N GLU A 159 -11.83 -23.02 2.72
CA GLU A 159 -12.34 -22.70 1.39
C GLU A 159 -13.87 -22.73 1.40
N THR A 160 -14.49 -21.58 1.11
CA THR A 160 -15.92 -21.50 0.85
C THR A 160 -16.18 -22.07 -0.55
N LYS A 161 -16.77 -23.26 -0.63
CA LYS A 161 -17.28 -23.79 -1.90
C LYS A 161 -18.36 -22.84 -2.42
N ASN A 162 -18.03 -22.06 -3.43
CA ASN A 162 -18.96 -21.10 -4.01
C ASN A 162 -20.07 -21.86 -4.76
N THR A 163 -21.26 -21.96 -4.18
CA THR A 163 -22.44 -22.61 -4.79
C THR A 163 -23.28 -21.67 -5.67
N ALA A 164 -22.76 -20.52 -6.10
CA ALA A 164 -23.52 -19.65 -7.00
C ALA A 164 -22.64 -18.83 -7.95
N LYS A 165 -22.59 -19.28 -9.22
CA LYS A 165 -22.93 -18.51 -10.43
C LYS A 165 -22.87 -19.46 -11.64
N LYS A 166 -24.04 -19.92 -12.08
CA LYS A 166 -24.32 -20.27 -13.48
C LYS A 166 -24.71 -18.99 -14.21
#